data_AF-A0A9X1FRE5-F1
#
_entry.id   AF-A0A9X1FRE5-F1
#
_cell.length_a   1.000
_cell.length_b   1.000
_cell.length_c   1.000
_cell.angle_alpha   90.00
_cell.angle_beta   90.00
_cell.angle_gamma   90.00
#
_symmetry.space_group_name_H-M   'P 1'
#
loop_
_entity.id
_entity.type
_entity.pdbx_description
1 polymer ?
#
loop_
_entity_poly.entity_id
_entity_poly.type
_entity_poly.pdbx_seq_one_letter_code
_entity_poly.pdbx_strand_id
1 'polypeptide(L)'
;MDSPATDLSQKLSREAEAVCRQYLSNGRKHGNYWVVGDVDNTPGRSLYIRLSGPTRGKGAAGKWTDAATGEHGDLLDLIAANLNLSTLRDTLEEARRFLSLPRPEPSARQPQTPVARGSPEAARRLWAMGQPITGTLAERYLSARGLKGLRSVGALRFHPNCYYWREDADANDRPDAWPALLAKVTDNTGTLTGVHRTWLDPQTEAKAPLDPNRKSMGNLLGHAVRFGSPTDILAVGEGLETMLSLRQALSSLTVAAALSGNHLAAFDPPADRRRLYVAIDNDGAGQAAFDALVERFADSDLHLLPLRPMLDDFNGDLRKCGIDEMRSHLRPQLSPVDVPTLLAVETG
;
A
#
# COMPACT_ATOMS: atom_id res chain seq x y z
N MET A 1 -30.76 41.16 -9.13
CA MET A 1 -29.48 41.22 -9.88
C MET A 1 -28.39 41.32 -8.84
N ASP A 2 -27.52 40.32 -8.75
CA ASP A 2 -26.42 40.33 -7.78
C ASP A 2 -25.35 41.35 -8.21
N SER A 3 -24.70 42.02 -7.24
CA SER A 3 -23.64 42.99 -7.50
C SER A 3 -22.46 42.31 -8.24
N PRO A 4 -21.75 43.02 -9.14
CA PRO A 4 -20.54 42.50 -9.80
C PRO A 4 -19.50 41.92 -8.85
N ALA A 5 -19.39 42.48 -7.63
CA ALA A 5 -18.50 41.96 -6.58
C ALA A 5 -18.98 40.61 -6.03
N THR A 6 -20.29 40.42 -5.88
CA THR A 6 -20.87 39.17 -5.39
C THR A 6 -20.71 38.03 -6.40
N ASP A 7 -20.87 38.32 -7.70
CA ASP A 7 -20.61 37.35 -8.77
C ASP A 7 -19.13 36.93 -8.82
N LEU A 8 -18.21 37.88 -8.68
CA LEU A 8 -16.78 37.58 -8.62
C LEU A 8 -16.39 36.81 -7.35
N SER A 9 -16.91 37.17 -6.19
CA SER A 9 -16.69 36.43 -4.93
C SER A 9 -17.15 34.98 -5.06
N GLN A 10 -18.33 34.72 -5.66
CA GLN A 10 -18.79 33.36 -5.91
C GLN A 10 -17.93 32.59 -6.91
N LYS A 11 -17.44 33.24 -7.97
CA LYS A 11 -16.53 32.63 -8.94
C LYS A 11 -15.20 32.26 -8.28
N LEU A 12 -14.65 33.14 -7.44
CA LEU A 12 -13.46 32.86 -6.64
C LEU A 12 -13.70 31.72 -5.65
N SER A 13 -14.86 31.66 -4.99
CA SER A 13 -15.19 30.56 -4.06
C SER A 13 -15.16 29.18 -4.71
N ARG A 14 -15.50 29.06 -6.00
CA ARG A 14 -15.39 27.79 -6.74
C ARG A 14 -13.94 27.39 -6.96
N GLU A 15 -13.05 28.38 -7.02
CA GLU A 15 -11.61 28.24 -7.28
C GLU A 15 -10.77 28.52 -6.03
N ALA A 16 -11.35 28.36 -4.83
CA ALA A 16 -10.73 28.78 -3.57
C ALA A 16 -9.32 28.19 -3.36
N GLU A 17 -9.11 26.93 -3.75
CA GLU A 17 -7.79 26.29 -3.64
C GLU A 17 -6.77 26.91 -4.61
N ALA A 18 -7.19 27.28 -5.82
CA ALA A 18 -6.30 27.92 -6.78
C ALA A 18 -5.91 29.34 -6.33
N VAL A 19 -6.86 30.09 -5.74
CA VAL A 19 -6.59 31.40 -5.13
C VAL A 19 -5.56 31.25 -4.01
N CYS A 20 -5.76 30.29 -3.10
CA CYS A 20 -4.80 30.04 -2.02
C CYS A 20 -3.42 29.62 -2.54
N ARG A 21 -3.31 28.83 -3.61
CA ARG A 21 -2.02 28.46 -4.19
C ARG A 21 -1.28 29.64 -4.82
N GLN A 22 -2.01 30.59 -5.40
CA GLN A 22 -1.45 31.75 -6.06
C GLN A 22 -0.97 32.81 -5.06
N TYR A 23 -1.79 33.13 -4.06
CA TYR A 23 -1.53 34.25 -3.14
C TYR A 23 -0.96 33.79 -1.79
N LEU A 24 -1.23 32.55 -1.37
CA LEU A 24 -0.85 31.98 -0.07
C LEU A 24 -0.02 30.69 -0.23
N SER A 25 1.02 30.75 -1.07
CA SER A 25 1.85 29.61 -1.47
C SER A 25 2.59 28.88 -0.32
N ASN A 26 2.85 29.55 0.81
CA ASN A 26 3.45 28.95 2.01
C ASN A 26 2.43 28.18 2.86
N GLY A 27 1.14 28.34 2.57
CA GLY A 27 0.07 27.59 3.21
C GLY A 27 -0.06 26.16 2.69
N ARG A 28 -0.87 25.37 3.39
CA ARG A 28 -1.12 23.97 3.06
C ARG A 28 -2.58 23.59 3.24
N LYS A 29 -3.04 22.67 2.40
CA LYS A 29 -4.38 22.09 2.52
C LYS A 29 -4.44 21.14 3.72
N HIS A 30 -5.36 21.39 4.64
CA HIS A 30 -5.68 20.55 5.79
C HIS A 30 -7.20 20.27 5.81
N GLY A 31 -7.58 19.07 5.37
CA GLY A 31 -8.99 18.70 5.18
C GLY A 31 -9.70 19.63 4.19
N ASN A 32 -10.78 20.26 4.65
CA ASN A 32 -11.57 21.23 3.89
C ASN A 32 -11.04 22.67 4.00
N TYR A 33 -9.87 22.90 4.58
CA TYR A 33 -9.29 24.22 4.77
C TYR A 33 -7.91 24.37 4.15
N TRP A 34 -7.54 25.59 3.77
CA TRP A 34 -6.17 26.02 3.57
C TRP A 34 -5.69 26.71 4.85
N VAL A 35 -4.52 26.33 5.35
CA VAL A 35 -3.97 26.83 6.61
C VAL A 35 -2.64 27.51 6.33
N VAL A 36 -2.50 28.77 6.74
CA VAL A 36 -1.30 29.60 6.59
C VAL A 36 -1.14 30.53 7.81
N GLY A 37 -0.04 31.26 7.93
CA GLY A 37 0.21 32.18 9.04
C GLY A 37 -0.75 33.37 9.02
N ASP A 38 -0.82 34.08 7.91
CA ASP A 38 -1.62 35.29 7.77
C ASP A 38 -1.92 35.57 6.29
N VAL A 39 -2.58 36.70 6.02
CA VAL A 39 -2.87 37.18 4.68
C VAL A 39 -1.61 37.58 3.89
N ASP A 40 -0.49 37.82 4.57
CA ASP A 40 0.82 38.14 3.98
C ASP A 40 1.59 36.88 3.56
N ASN A 41 0.94 35.70 3.62
CA ASN A 41 1.53 34.42 3.25
C ASN A 41 2.71 34.03 4.16
N THR A 42 2.75 34.47 5.42
CA THR A 42 3.78 33.98 6.34
C THR A 42 3.54 32.50 6.69
N PRO A 43 4.60 31.71 6.95
CA PRO A 43 4.42 30.34 7.42
C PRO A 43 3.77 30.31 8.81
N GLY A 44 2.67 29.59 8.98
CA GLY A 44 1.98 29.50 10.26
C GLY A 44 0.68 28.70 10.21
N ARG A 45 -0.16 28.87 11.24
CA ARG A 45 -1.42 28.13 11.40
C ARG A 45 -2.57 28.97 11.95
N SER A 46 -2.50 30.27 11.77
CA SER A 46 -3.47 31.23 12.32
C SER A 46 -4.61 31.50 11.34
N LEU A 47 -4.31 31.61 10.03
CA LEU A 47 -5.30 31.86 9.00
C LEU A 47 -5.85 30.56 8.40
N TYR A 48 -7.17 30.42 8.42
CA TYR A 48 -7.93 29.29 7.88
C TYR A 48 -8.86 29.75 6.76
N ILE A 49 -8.73 29.18 5.56
CA ILE A 49 -9.62 29.46 4.43
C ILE A 49 -10.39 28.20 4.06
N ARG A 50 -11.72 28.25 4.01
CA ARG A 50 -12.53 27.09 3.64
C ARG A 50 -12.49 26.83 2.13
N LEU A 51 -12.09 25.64 1.72
CA LEU A 51 -11.92 25.24 0.32
C LEU A 51 -13.16 24.58 -0.30
N SER A 52 -14.07 24.04 0.52
CA SER A 52 -15.27 23.32 0.08
C SER A 52 -16.51 23.74 0.86
N GLY A 53 -17.66 23.76 0.19
CA GLY A 53 -18.93 24.24 0.75
C GLY A 53 -19.81 24.88 -0.33
N PRO A 54 -21.03 25.33 0.03
CA PRO A 54 -21.87 26.07 -0.90
C PRO A 54 -21.21 27.38 -1.34
N THR A 55 -21.62 27.94 -2.48
CA THR A 55 -21.07 29.24 -2.95
C THR A 55 -21.63 30.45 -2.19
N ARG A 56 -22.67 30.24 -1.36
CA ARG A 56 -23.26 31.25 -0.45
C ARG A 56 -23.78 30.59 0.82
N GLY A 57 -23.94 31.37 1.88
CA GLY A 57 -24.56 30.94 3.15
C GLY A 57 -23.58 30.35 4.17
N LYS A 58 -24.12 29.84 5.28
CA LYS A 58 -23.33 29.21 6.35
C LYS A 58 -22.61 28.00 5.78
N GLY A 59 -21.29 27.95 5.97
CA GLY A 59 -20.49 26.87 5.37
C GLY A 59 -19.78 27.24 4.07
N ALA A 60 -19.94 28.46 3.54
CA ALA A 60 -19.49 28.77 2.18
C ALA A 60 -17.97 28.63 1.97
N ALA A 61 -17.60 28.12 0.79
CA ALA A 61 -16.21 28.08 0.34
C ALA A 61 -15.69 29.50 0.07
N GLY A 62 -14.39 29.72 0.25
CA GLY A 62 -13.74 31.02 0.10
C GLY A 62 -13.88 31.95 1.31
N LYS A 63 -14.53 31.52 2.40
CA LYS A 63 -14.53 32.26 3.67
C LYS A 63 -13.27 31.96 4.45
N TRP A 64 -12.63 33.00 4.97
CA TRP A 64 -11.43 32.89 5.79
C TRP A 64 -11.60 33.48 7.18
N THR A 65 -10.80 33.01 8.12
CA THR A 65 -10.73 33.51 9.49
C THR A 65 -9.31 33.36 10.01
N ASP A 66 -8.75 34.43 10.56
CA ASP A 66 -7.50 34.43 11.30
C ASP A 66 -7.79 34.27 12.80
N ALA A 67 -7.31 33.17 13.38
CA ALA A 67 -7.50 32.85 14.79
C ALA A 67 -6.61 33.68 15.73
N ALA A 68 -5.54 34.31 15.23
CA ALA A 68 -4.65 35.16 16.01
C ALA A 68 -5.17 36.60 16.10
N THR A 69 -5.74 37.14 15.02
CA THR A 69 -6.27 38.52 14.98
C THR A 69 -7.79 38.59 15.17
N GLY A 70 -8.52 37.49 14.92
CA GLY A 70 -9.98 37.46 14.89
C GLY A 70 -10.61 38.01 13.60
N GLU A 71 -9.78 38.43 12.66
CA GLU A 71 -10.22 38.94 11.36
C GLU A 71 -10.83 37.82 10.51
N HIS A 72 -11.78 38.18 9.66
CA HIS A 72 -12.46 37.25 8.79
C HIS A 72 -12.98 37.97 7.55
N GLY A 73 -13.10 37.25 6.45
CA GLY A 73 -13.51 37.82 5.18
C GLY A 73 -13.81 36.78 4.12
N ASP A 74 -13.92 37.22 2.87
CA ASP A 74 -13.91 36.37 1.69
C ASP A 74 -12.63 36.51 0.85
N LEU A 75 -12.58 35.81 -0.28
CA LEU A 75 -11.40 35.79 -1.13
C LEU A 75 -11.10 37.13 -1.79
N LEU A 76 -12.07 38.05 -1.93
CA LEU A 76 -11.79 39.41 -2.38
C LEU A 76 -11.04 40.19 -1.30
N ASP A 77 -11.48 40.06 -0.04
CA ASP A 77 -10.79 40.67 1.10
C ASP A 77 -9.36 40.13 1.24
N LEU A 78 -9.17 38.83 1.00
CA LEU A 78 -7.87 38.16 1.03
C LEU A 78 -6.94 38.67 -0.08
N ILE A 79 -7.42 38.78 -1.32
CA ILE A 79 -6.64 39.30 -2.44
C ILE A 79 -6.27 40.77 -2.18
N ALA A 80 -7.21 41.56 -1.68
CA ALA A 80 -6.96 42.95 -1.33
C ALA A 80 -5.87 43.08 -0.26
N ALA A 81 -5.93 42.25 0.79
CA ALA A 81 -4.95 42.27 1.87
C ALA A 81 -3.56 41.79 1.40
N ASN A 82 -3.49 40.63 0.74
CA ASN A 82 -2.22 40.03 0.29
C ASN A 82 -1.43 40.91 -0.69
N LEU A 83 -2.14 41.65 -1.56
CA LEU A 83 -1.53 42.54 -2.54
C LEU A 83 -1.51 44.01 -2.10
N ASN A 84 -1.96 44.31 -0.87
CA ASN A 84 -2.08 45.67 -0.33
C ASN A 84 -2.89 46.63 -1.24
N LEU A 85 -3.98 46.14 -1.85
CA LEU A 85 -4.85 46.93 -2.73
C LEU A 85 -5.78 47.81 -1.91
N SER A 86 -5.74 49.12 -2.18
CA SER A 86 -6.51 50.12 -1.40
C SER A 86 -7.89 50.43 -1.98
N THR A 87 -8.19 50.02 -3.22
CA THR A 87 -9.48 50.29 -3.86
C THR A 87 -10.20 49.00 -4.28
N LEU A 88 -11.53 49.01 -4.14
CA LEU A 88 -12.36 47.90 -4.60
C LEU A 88 -12.23 47.66 -6.11
N ARG A 89 -11.94 48.71 -6.89
CA ARG A 89 -11.73 48.57 -8.34
C ARG A 89 -10.53 47.67 -8.62
N ASP A 90 -9.39 47.94 -7.98
CA ASP A 90 -8.15 47.19 -8.19
C ASP A 90 -8.32 45.73 -7.76
N THR A 91 -9.00 45.48 -6.64
CA THR A 91 -9.33 44.12 -6.18
C THR A 91 -10.21 43.37 -7.18
N LEU A 92 -11.21 44.03 -7.77
CA LEU A 92 -12.08 43.41 -8.77
C LEU A 92 -11.36 43.18 -10.11
N GLU A 93 -10.44 44.05 -10.49
CA GLU A 93 -9.58 43.88 -11.67
C GLU A 93 -8.63 42.70 -11.48
N GLU A 94 -7.99 42.58 -10.32
CA GLU A 94 -7.14 41.45 -9.99
C GLU A 94 -7.92 40.13 -9.93
N ALA A 95 -9.11 40.13 -9.32
CA ALA A 95 -10.00 38.96 -9.30
C ALA A 95 -10.37 38.51 -10.73
N ARG A 96 -10.65 39.45 -11.63
CA ARG A 96 -10.89 39.15 -13.05
C ARG A 96 -9.66 38.63 -13.75
N ARG A 97 -8.49 39.23 -13.49
CA ARG A 97 -7.19 38.78 -14.02
C ARG A 97 -6.92 37.34 -13.62
N PHE A 98 -7.04 37.03 -12.33
CA PHE A 98 -6.89 35.69 -11.78
C PHE A 98 -7.83 34.68 -12.47
N LEU A 99 -9.12 35.01 -12.57
CA LEU A 99 -10.12 34.16 -13.22
C LEU A 99 -9.88 33.99 -14.74
N SER A 100 -9.04 34.81 -15.35
CA SER A 100 -8.71 34.80 -16.78
C SER A 100 -7.35 34.13 -17.10
N LEU A 101 -6.57 33.73 -16.09
CA LEU A 101 -5.27 33.08 -16.33
C LEU A 101 -5.43 31.71 -17.00
N PRO A 102 -4.60 31.36 -18.00
CA PRO A 102 -4.58 30.04 -18.59
C PRO A 102 -4.23 29.03 -17.51
N ARG A 103 -5.15 28.11 -17.28
CA ARG A 103 -4.99 27.10 -16.24
C ARG A 103 -3.81 26.22 -16.63
N PRO A 104 -2.85 25.92 -15.74
CA PRO A 104 -2.06 24.72 -15.93
C PRO A 104 -3.07 23.60 -16.09
N GLU A 105 -2.99 22.84 -17.20
CA GLU A 105 -3.94 21.77 -17.44
C GLU A 105 -4.09 20.97 -16.15
N PRO A 106 -5.31 20.73 -15.67
CA PRO A 106 -5.47 19.72 -14.66
C PRO A 106 -4.96 18.44 -15.32
N SER A 107 -3.72 18.04 -14.99
CA SER A 107 -3.39 16.62 -14.95
C SER A 107 -4.61 16.00 -14.33
N ALA A 108 -5.26 15.07 -15.04
CA ALA A 108 -6.43 14.36 -14.59
C ALA A 108 -6.10 13.59 -13.31
N ARG A 109 -5.95 14.35 -12.22
CA ARG A 109 -5.97 13.90 -10.85
C ARG A 109 -7.44 14.00 -10.53
N GLN A 110 -8.11 12.89 -10.80
CA GLN A 110 -9.28 12.48 -10.04
C GLN A 110 -9.14 12.98 -8.59
N PRO A 111 -10.22 13.47 -7.96
CA PRO A 111 -10.18 13.95 -6.60
C PRO A 111 -9.43 12.91 -5.76
N GLN A 112 -8.20 13.24 -5.34
CA GLN A 112 -7.54 12.49 -4.30
C GLN A 112 -8.27 12.89 -3.03
N THR A 113 -9.42 12.26 -2.81
CA THR A 113 -9.78 11.76 -1.49
C THR A 113 -8.46 11.34 -0.83
N PRO A 114 -8.12 11.79 0.39
CA PRO A 114 -6.93 11.31 1.07
C PRO A 114 -6.95 9.80 0.92
N VAL A 115 -6.03 9.29 0.10
CA VAL A 115 -6.04 7.90 -0.32
C VAL A 115 -6.02 7.13 0.97
N ALA A 116 -7.12 6.41 1.27
CA ALA A 116 -7.29 5.74 2.55
C ALA A 116 -5.97 5.01 2.83
N ARG A 117 -5.38 5.24 4.01
CA ARG A 117 -4.10 4.64 4.38
C ARG A 117 -4.23 3.13 4.12
N GLY A 118 -3.60 2.62 3.07
CA GLY A 118 -3.84 1.26 2.60
C GLY A 118 -4.47 1.08 1.20
N SER A 119 -4.60 2.08 0.34
CA SER A 119 -5.10 1.84 -1.03
C SER A 119 -4.09 1.15 -1.97
N PRO A 120 -4.56 0.55 -3.08
CA PRO A 120 -3.70 0.01 -4.13
C PRO A 120 -2.71 1.02 -4.72
N GLU A 121 -3.08 2.29 -4.85
CA GLU A 121 -2.19 3.34 -5.35
C GLU A 121 -1.04 3.62 -4.38
N ALA A 122 -1.33 3.65 -3.07
CA ALA A 122 -0.30 3.77 -2.04
C ALA A 122 0.66 2.57 -2.09
N ALA A 123 0.14 1.36 -2.29
CA ALA A 123 0.92 0.15 -2.47
C ALA A 123 1.82 0.22 -3.72
N ARG A 124 1.30 0.67 -4.87
CA ARG A 124 2.09 0.87 -6.10
C ARG A 124 3.22 1.87 -5.90
N ARG A 125 2.96 3.00 -5.22
CA ARG A 125 3.98 4.01 -4.90
C ARG A 125 5.07 3.42 -4.00
N LEU A 126 4.69 2.72 -2.94
CA LEU A 126 5.64 2.06 -2.05
C LEU A 126 6.49 1.03 -2.79
N TRP A 127 5.86 0.20 -3.62
CA TRP A 127 6.58 -0.78 -4.44
C TRP A 127 7.60 -0.10 -5.35
N ALA A 128 7.22 0.99 -6.02
CA ALA A 128 8.10 1.74 -6.91
C ALA A 128 9.32 2.33 -6.20
N MET A 129 9.19 2.74 -4.93
CA MET A 129 10.30 3.23 -4.10
C MET A 129 11.25 2.12 -3.62
N GLY A 130 10.84 0.85 -3.71
CA GLY A 130 11.69 -0.28 -3.34
C GLY A 130 12.79 -0.55 -4.36
N GLN A 131 13.96 -0.96 -3.86
CA GLN A 131 15.10 -1.42 -4.65
C GLN A 131 15.16 -2.96 -4.68
N PRO A 132 15.92 -3.57 -5.61
CA PRO A 132 16.17 -5.02 -5.58
C PRO A 132 16.74 -5.48 -4.24
N ILE A 133 16.44 -6.72 -3.83
CA ILE A 133 16.91 -7.24 -2.53
C ILE A 133 18.41 -7.59 -2.52
N THR A 134 19.04 -7.78 -3.68
CA THR A 134 20.46 -8.15 -3.80
C THR A 134 21.37 -7.13 -3.12
N GLY A 135 22.26 -7.59 -2.24
CA GLY A 135 23.18 -6.78 -1.45
C GLY A 135 22.53 -6.05 -0.27
N THR A 136 21.25 -6.30 0.03
CA THR A 136 20.51 -5.58 1.07
C THR A 136 20.30 -6.40 2.35
N LEU A 137 19.81 -5.75 3.40
CA LEU A 137 19.40 -6.41 4.65
C LEU A 137 18.32 -7.48 4.41
N ALA A 138 17.43 -7.29 3.41
CA ALA A 138 16.44 -8.29 3.06
C ALA A 138 17.05 -9.58 2.50
N GLU A 139 18.12 -9.50 1.69
CA GLU A 139 18.82 -10.71 1.23
C GLU A 139 19.47 -11.44 2.40
N ARG A 140 20.10 -10.71 3.33
CA ARG A 140 20.71 -11.30 4.52
C ARG A 140 19.68 -11.97 5.43
N TYR A 141 18.56 -11.30 5.69
CA TYR A 141 17.42 -11.85 6.43
C TYR A 141 16.94 -13.18 5.83
N LEU A 142 16.66 -13.21 4.52
CA LEU A 142 16.18 -14.42 3.83
C LEU A 142 17.25 -15.52 3.82
N SER A 143 18.53 -15.16 3.65
CA SER A 143 19.66 -16.10 3.69
C SER A 143 19.82 -16.74 5.07
N ALA A 144 19.68 -15.95 6.16
CA ALA A 144 19.68 -16.46 7.54
C ALA A 144 18.50 -17.39 7.84
N ARG A 145 17.42 -17.30 7.03
CA ARG A 145 16.27 -18.21 7.06
C ARG A 145 16.47 -19.44 6.15
N GLY A 146 17.67 -19.66 5.62
CA GLY A 146 18.01 -20.80 4.75
C GLY A 146 17.53 -20.66 3.31
N LEU A 147 16.93 -19.51 2.95
CA LEU A 147 16.39 -19.24 1.63
C LEU A 147 17.48 -18.66 0.73
N LYS A 148 17.87 -19.42 -0.29
CA LYS A 148 18.95 -19.11 -1.23
C LYS A 148 18.39 -18.90 -2.64
N GLY A 149 19.19 -18.34 -3.54
CA GLY A 149 18.82 -18.19 -4.95
C GLY A 149 17.74 -17.15 -5.25
N LEU A 150 17.49 -16.20 -4.33
CA LEU A 150 16.42 -15.20 -4.49
C LEU A 150 16.82 -13.94 -5.26
N ARG A 151 18.02 -13.90 -5.85
CA ARG A 151 18.61 -12.69 -6.47
C ARG A 151 17.84 -12.14 -7.67
N SER A 152 17.06 -12.99 -8.35
CA SER A 152 16.28 -12.68 -9.55
C SER A 152 14.77 -12.64 -9.31
N VAL A 153 14.33 -12.61 -8.05
CA VAL A 153 12.90 -12.67 -7.71
C VAL A 153 12.26 -11.29 -7.79
N GLY A 154 11.60 -11.01 -8.92
CA GLY A 154 10.89 -9.75 -9.18
C GLY A 154 9.64 -9.50 -8.32
N ALA A 155 9.28 -10.45 -7.45
CA ALA A 155 8.19 -10.32 -6.47
C ALA A 155 8.65 -9.71 -5.13
N LEU A 156 9.97 -9.57 -4.90
CA LEU A 156 10.54 -9.01 -3.68
C LEU A 156 11.34 -7.74 -3.96
N ARG A 157 11.22 -6.77 -3.05
CA ARG A 157 12.03 -5.54 -3.02
C ARG A 157 12.43 -5.21 -1.59
N PHE A 158 13.35 -4.28 -1.44
CA PHE A 158 13.80 -3.76 -0.16
C PHE A 158 13.55 -2.25 -0.11
N HIS A 159 13.17 -1.74 1.05
CA HIS A 159 13.08 -0.30 1.30
C HIS A 159 13.82 0.06 2.58
N PRO A 160 14.88 0.88 2.54
CA PRO A 160 15.73 1.14 3.71
C PRO A 160 15.04 1.96 4.80
N ASN A 161 14.03 2.76 4.45
CA ASN A 161 13.39 3.72 5.36
C ASN A 161 11.85 3.63 5.29
N CYS A 162 11.29 2.45 5.49
CA CYS A 162 9.86 2.18 5.33
C CYS A 162 9.06 2.61 6.57
N TYR A 163 8.06 3.47 6.37
CA TYR A 163 7.25 3.98 7.48
C TYR A 163 6.42 2.93 8.18
N TYR A 164 6.56 2.90 9.50
CA TYR A 164 5.78 2.12 10.45
C TYR A 164 4.84 3.05 11.23
N TRP A 165 3.55 2.78 11.12
CA TRP A 165 2.52 3.47 11.89
C TRP A 165 2.09 2.54 13.01
N ARG A 166 2.30 2.95 14.27
CA ARG A 166 1.79 2.23 15.43
C ARG A 166 0.27 2.30 15.44
N GLU A 167 -0.38 1.29 16.03
CA GLU A 167 -1.86 1.23 16.06
C GLU A 167 -2.46 2.26 17.02
N ASP A 168 -1.71 2.61 18.07
CA ASP A 168 -2.03 3.64 19.06
C ASP A 168 -1.59 5.05 18.63
N ALA A 169 -1.02 5.21 17.43
CA ALA A 169 -0.48 6.49 16.99
C ALA A 169 -1.60 7.50 16.70
N ASP A 170 -1.52 8.67 17.33
CA ASP A 170 -2.40 9.78 17.07
C ASP A 170 -2.19 10.31 15.64
N ALA A 171 -3.19 11.02 15.09
CA ALA A 171 -3.10 11.58 13.75
C ALA A 171 -1.91 12.56 13.53
N ASN A 172 -1.34 13.08 14.62
CA ASN A 172 -0.19 13.97 14.63
C ASN A 172 1.15 13.27 14.90
N ASP A 173 1.15 11.98 15.22
CA ASP A 173 2.39 11.25 15.47
C ASP A 173 3.17 11.05 14.18
N ARG A 174 4.49 11.19 14.29
CA ARG A 174 5.40 10.87 13.20
C ARG A 174 5.59 9.36 13.13
N PRO A 175 5.51 8.75 11.95
CA PRO A 175 5.78 7.33 11.83
C PRO A 175 7.26 7.07 12.11
N ASP A 176 7.54 5.96 12.78
CA ASP A 176 8.89 5.41 12.80
C ASP A 176 9.26 4.96 11.38
N ALA A 177 10.55 4.85 11.11
CA ALA A 177 11.01 4.38 9.82
C ALA A 177 12.07 3.29 10.02
N TRP A 178 11.83 2.15 9.37
CA TRP A 178 12.62 0.94 9.53
C TRP A 178 12.93 0.34 8.16
N PRO A 179 14.08 -0.33 8.00
CA PRO A 179 14.32 -1.19 6.85
C PRO A 179 13.19 -2.21 6.69
N ALA A 180 12.74 -2.48 5.46
CA ALA A 180 11.67 -3.44 5.22
C ALA A 180 11.91 -4.29 3.97
N LEU A 181 11.61 -5.58 4.10
CA LEU A 181 11.33 -6.47 2.98
C LEU A 181 9.91 -6.16 2.47
N LEU A 182 9.82 -5.86 1.18
CA LEU A 182 8.57 -5.64 0.47
C LEU A 182 8.25 -6.86 -0.39
N ALA A 183 7.02 -7.37 -0.30
CA ALA A 183 6.53 -8.42 -1.17
C ALA A 183 5.32 -7.93 -1.98
N LYS A 184 5.39 -8.11 -3.30
CA LYS A 184 4.38 -7.65 -4.26
C LYS A 184 3.19 -8.60 -4.27
N VAL A 185 2.00 -8.10 -3.94
CA VAL A 185 0.75 -8.84 -4.05
C VAL A 185 0.10 -8.55 -5.40
N THR A 186 -0.31 -9.59 -6.12
CA THR A 186 -0.93 -9.48 -7.45
C THR A 186 -2.17 -10.33 -7.58
N ASP A 187 -3.09 -9.87 -8.43
CA ASP A 187 -4.19 -10.69 -8.93
C ASP A 187 -3.72 -11.78 -9.92
N ASN A 188 -4.66 -12.52 -10.52
CA ASN A 188 -4.37 -13.57 -11.51
C ASN A 188 -3.88 -13.01 -12.86
N THR A 189 -4.04 -11.70 -13.11
CA THR A 189 -3.52 -11.02 -14.31
C THR A 189 -2.08 -10.51 -14.14
N GLY A 190 -1.55 -10.58 -12.91
CA GLY A 190 -0.24 -10.02 -12.56
C GLY A 190 -0.27 -8.53 -12.21
N THR A 191 -1.46 -7.92 -12.11
CA THR A 191 -1.62 -6.53 -11.73
C THR A 191 -1.30 -6.37 -10.24
N LEU A 192 -0.49 -5.37 -9.88
CA LEU A 192 -0.19 -5.07 -8.48
C LEU A 192 -1.43 -4.52 -7.78
N THR A 193 -1.90 -5.26 -6.78
CA THR A 193 -3.06 -4.91 -5.96
C THR A 193 -2.66 -4.47 -4.55
N GLY A 194 -1.51 -4.94 -4.05
CA GLY A 194 -1.02 -4.62 -2.73
C GLY A 194 0.48 -4.86 -2.52
N VAL A 195 0.96 -4.48 -1.34
CA VAL A 195 2.33 -4.71 -0.88
C VAL A 195 2.28 -5.18 0.56
N HIS A 196 2.98 -6.27 0.84
CA HIS A 196 3.29 -6.70 2.19
C HIS A 196 4.63 -6.11 2.63
N ARG A 197 4.70 -5.63 3.87
CA ARG A 197 5.92 -5.14 4.49
C ARG A 197 6.27 -6.01 5.67
N THR A 198 7.48 -6.52 5.70
CA THR A 198 8.10 -7.11 6.89
C THR A 198 9.24 -6.20 7.29
N TRP A 199 9.11 -5.53 8.43
CA TRP A 199 10.18 -4.66 8.93
C TRP A 199 11.31 -5.50 9.50
N LEU A 200 12.54 -5.06 9.27
CA LEU A 200 13.76 -5.77 9.61
C LEU A 200 14.60 -4.91 10.54
N ASP A 201 15.23 -5.56 11.50
CA ASP A 201 16.19 -4.95 12.41
C ASP A 201 17.58 -4.98 11.78
N PRO A 202 18.22 -3.80 11.55
CA PRO A 202 19.55 -3.74 10.99
C PRO A 202 20.65 -4.31 11.91
N GLN A 203 20.39 -4.45 13.22
CA GLN A 203 21.36 -4.97 14.19
C GLN A 203 21.32 -6.50 14.26
N THR A 204 20.13 -7.08 14.29
CA THR A 204 19.95 -8.54 14.48
C THR A 204 19.76 -9.30 13.17
N GLU A 205 19.55 -8.59 12.06
CA GLU A 205 19.20 -9.16 10.76
C GLU A 205 17.93 -10.04 10.80
N ALA A 206 17.09 -9.81 11.80
CA ALA A 206 15.82 -10.50 12.02
C ALA A 206 14.63 -9.56 11.78
N LYS A 207 13.41 -10.04 12.08
CA LYS A 207 12.23 -9.18 12.09
C LYS A 207 12.41 -8.09 13.14
N ALA A 208 12.03 -6.86 12.80
CA ALA A 208 12.11 -5.73 13.73
C ALA A 208 11.29 -6.00 15.00
N PRO A 209 11.73 -5.48 16.18
CA PRO A 209 11.02 -5.62 17.45
C PRO A 209 9.79 -4.70 17.51
N LEU A 210 8.91 -4.84 16.53
CA LEU A 210 7.66 -4.08 16.35
C LEU A 210 6.47 -5.03 16.50
N ASP A 211 5.35 -4.51 16.99
CA ASP A 211 4.11 -5.28 17.09
C ASP A 211 2.93 -4.55 16.41
N PRO A 212 2.40 -5.07 15.28
CA PRO A 212 2.90 -6.22 14.53
C PRO A 212 4.14 -5.86 13.68
N ASN A 213 5.12 -6.78 13.59
CA ASN A 213 6.35 -6.61 12.78
C ASN A 213 6.14 -6.73 11.26
N ARG A 214 4.91 -6.96 10.84
CA ARG A 214 4.53 -7.05 9.42
C ARG A 214 3.16 -6.44 9.21
N LYS A 215 2.98 -5.68 8.12
CA LYS A 215 1.69 -5.12 7.73
C LYS A 215 1.55 -5.07 6.22
N SER A 216 0.35 -5.39 5.76
CA SER A 216 -0.04 -5.27 4.36
C SER A 216 -0.64 -3.90 4.06
N MET A 217 -0.67 -3.53 2.78
CA MET A 217 -1.46 -2.40 2.25
C MET A 217 -1.93 -2.72 0.83
N GLY A 218 -3.04 -2.13 0.43
CA GLY A 218 -3.70 -2.37 -0.86
C GLY A 218 -4.86 -3.36 -0.74
N ASN A 219 -5.31 -3.87 -1.89
CA ASN A 219 -6.30 -4.93 -1.95
C ASN A 219 -5.60 -6.30 -1.95
N LEU A 220 -5.83 -7.10 -0.90
CA LEU A 220 -5.19 -8.40 -0.73
C LEU A 220 -6.17 -9.57 -0.84
N LEU A 221 -7.47 -9.32 -0.69
CA LEU A 221 -8.48 -10.38 -0.73
C LEU A 221 -8.44 -11.07 -2.09
N GLY A 222 -8.39 -12.40 -2.12
CA GLY A 222 -8.26 -13.17 -3.37
C GLY A 222 -6.87 -13.15 -4.00
N HIS A 223 -5.91 -12.41 -3.46
CA HIS A 223 -4.63 -12.15 -4.11
C HIS A 223 -3.45 -12.67 -3.27
N ALA A 224 -2.29 -12.81 -3.91
CA ALA A 224 -1.11 -13.39 -3.25
C ALA A 224 0.19 -12.83 -3.82
N VAL A 225 1.28 -13.06 -3.08
CA VAL A 225 2.65 -12.88 -3.60
C VAL A 225 3.01 -14.13 -4.37
N ARG A 226 3.29 -14.00 -5.67
CA ARG A 226 3.50 -15.14 -6.57
C ARG A 226 4.97 -15.29 -6.97
N PHE A 227 5.43 -16.54 -7.01
CA PHE A 227 6.80 -16.91 -7.36
C PHE A 227 6.82 -18.09 -8.33
N GLY A 228 7.82 -18.11 -9.21
CA GLY A 228 7.90 -19.08 -10.30
C GLY A 228 7.19 -18.61 -11.57
N SER A 229 7.42 -19.33 -12.65
CA SER A 229 6.71 -19.13 -13.92
C SER A 229 5.36 -19.82 -13.84
N PRO A 230 4.27 -19.27 -14.42
CA PRO A 230 2.98 -19.95 -14.41
C PRO A 230 3.06 -21.38 -14.98
N THR A 231 2.68 -22.36 -14.17
CA THR A 231 2.56 -23.78 -14.56
C THR A 231 1.21 -24.33 -14.09
N ASP A 232 0.82 -25.50 -14.59
CA ASP A 232 -0.44 -26.17 -14.20
C ASP A 232 -0.50 -26.55 -12.70
N ILE A 233 0.64 -26.55 -12.02
CA ILE A 233 0.77 -26.90 -10.61
C ILE A 233 1.04 -25.64 -9.81
N LEU A 234 0.08 -25.29 -8.95
CA LEU A 234 0.21 -24.19 -8.00
C LEU A 234 0.19 -24.74 -6.58
N ALA A 235 1.05 -24.18 -5.72
CA ALA A 235 0.89 -24.28 -4.28
C ALA A 235 0.59 -22.91 -3.66
N VAL A 236 -0.26 -22.87 -2.64
CA VAL A 236 -0.57 -21.67 -1.87
C VAL A 236 -0.42 -21.93 -0.37
N GLY A 237 -0.03 -20.92 0.40
CA GLY A 237 0.04 -21.00 1.86
C GLY A 237 0.08 -19.63 2.50
N GLU A 238 0.05 -19.58 3.84
CA GLU A 238 0.06 -18.33 4.59
C GLU A 238 1.42 -17.61 4.51
N GLY A 239 2.48 -18.27 4.94
CA GLY A 239 3.79 -17.64 5.16
C GLY A 239 4.58 -17.36 3.88
N LEU A 240 5.17 -16.16 3.79
CA LEU A 240 6.12 -15.83 2.73
C LEU A 240 7.34 -16.77 2.75
N GLU A 241 7.93 -16.97 3.93
CA GLU A 241 9.08 -17.84 4.10
C GLU A 241 8.72 -19.32 3.90
N THR A 242 7.54 -19.75 4.36
CA THR A 242 6.99 -21.11 4.16
C THR A 242 6.93 -21.45 2.67
N MET A 243 6.34 -20.57 1.85
CA MET A 243 6.19 -20.81 0.42
C MET A 243 7.51 -20.75 -0.34
N LEU A 244 8.43 -19.86 0.07
CA LEU A 244 9.78 -19.82 -0.50
C LEU A 244 10.58 -21.10 -0.16
N SER A 245 10.42 -21.65 1.04
CA SER A 245 11.02 -22.94 1.41
C SER A 245 10.49 -24.08 0.54
N LEU A 246 9.17 -24.15 0.32
CA LEU A 246 8.57 -25.14 -0.56
C LEU A 246 9.11 -25.04 -1.99
N ARG A 247 9.19 -23.83 -2.53
CA ARG A 247 9.77 -23.62 -3.85
C ARG A 247 11.24 -23.99 -3.91
N GLN A 248 12.02 -23.78 -2.84
CA GLN A 248 13.41 -24.20 -2.83
C GLN A 248 13.53 -25.74 -2.85
N ALA A 249 12.67 -26.44 -2.12
CA ALA A 249 12.62 -27.91 -2.15
C ALA A 249 12.10 -28.45 -3.49
N LEU A 250 11.12 -27.78 -4.11
CA LEU A 250 10.45 -28.16 -5.34
C LEU A 250 10.63 -27.04 -6.39
N SER A 251 11.77 -27.00 -7.07
CA SER A 251 12.21 -25.80 -7.82
C SER A 251 11.32 -25.42 -9.01
N SER A 252 10.62 -26.38 -9.60
CA SER A 252 9.64 -26.20 -10.68
C SER A 252 8.24 -25.78 -10.19
N LEU A 253 8.01 -25.77 -8.87
CA LEU A 253 6.72 -25.44 -8.28
C LEU A 253 6.45 -23.93 -8.36
N THR A 254 5.30 -23.57 -8.93
CA THR A 254 4.75 -22.22 -8.77
C THR A 254 4.17 -22.11 -7.37
N VAL A 255 4.53 -21.07 -6.63
CA VAL A 255 4.04 -20.86 -5.26
C VAL A 255 3.39 -19.48 -5.10
N ALA A 256 2.39 -19.40 -4.23
CA ALA A 256 1.70 -18.19 -3.84
C ALA A 256 1.64 -18.05 -2.31
N ALA A 257 2.09 -16.92 -1.77
CA ALA A 257 1.96 -16.61 -0.35
C ALA A 257 0.79 -15.64 -0.13
N ALA A 258 -0.22 -16.06 0.64
CA ALA A 258 -1.42 -15.29 0.93
C ALA A 258 -1.24 -14.29 2.09
N LEU A 259 -0.18 -14.46 2.91
CA LEU A 259 0.29 -13.54 3.96
C LEU A 259 -0.49 -13.55 5.28
N SER A 260 -1.65 -14.20 5.35
CA SER A 260 -2.34 -14.59 6.59
C SER A 260 -3.35 -15.70 6.33
N GLY A 261 -3.78 -16.41 7.38
CA GLY A 261 -4.85 -17.44 7.29
C GLY A 261 -6.15 -16.91 6.68
N ASN A 262 -6.57 -15.69 7.05
CA ASN A 262 -7.77 -15.07 6.47
C ASN A 262 -7.63 -14.82 4.95
N HIS A 263 -6.47 -14.37 4.49
CA HIS A 263 -6.24 -14.17 3.06
C HIS A 263 -6.07 -15.50 2.33
N LEU A 264 -5.52 -16.53 2.99
CA LEU A 264 -5.44 -17.88 2.45
C LEU A 264 -6.84 -18.47 2.25
N ALA A 265 -7.72 -18.38 3.25
CA ALA A 265 -9.12 -18.80 3.17
C ALA A 265 -9.90 -18.10 2.04
N ALA A 266 -9.50 -16.87 1.70
CA ALA A 266 -10.10 -16.05 0.64
C ALA A 266 -9.33 -16.09 -0.69
N PHE A 267 -8.25 -16.88 -0.83
CA PHE A 267 -7.37 -16.87 -2.01
C PHE A 267 -8.10 -17.32 -3.28
N ASP A 268 -8.02 -16.57 -4.38
CA ASP A 268 -8.63 -16.92 -5.67
C ASP A 268 -7.62 -17.60 -6.61
N PRO A 269 -7.70 -18.93 -6.79
CA PRO A 269 -6.85 -19.65 -7.72
C PRO A 269 -7.17 -19.24 -9.17
N PRO A 270 -6.19 -19.28 -10.08
CA PRO A 270 -6.46 -19.11 -11.51
C PRO A 270 -7.44 -20.17 -12.03
N ALA A 271 -8.41 -19.76 -12.85
CA ALA A 271 -9.53 -20.62 -13.29
C ALA A 271 -9.10 -21.82 -14.16
N ASP A 272 -7.90 -21.77 -14.75
CA ASP A 272 -7.30 -22.85 -15.52
C ASP A 272 -6.68 -23.96 -14.64
N ARG A 273 -6.61 -23.78 -13.32
CA ARG A 273 -6.02 -24.74 -12.39
C ARG A 273 -7.04 -25.79 -11.97
N ARG A 274 -6.65 -27.05 -12.14
CA ARG A 274 -7.42 -28.22 -11.66
C ARG A 274 -6.91 -28.77 -10.34
N ARG A 275 -5.69 -28.42 -9.94
CA ARG A 275 -5.04 -28.92 -8.72
C ARG A 275 -4.32 -27.78 -8.01
N LEU A 276 -4.55 -27.67 -6.71
CA LEU A 276 -3.94 -26.68 -5.85
C LEU A 276 -3.40 -27.38 -4.61
N TYR A 277 -2.08 -27.36 -4.46
CA TYR A 277 -1.47 -27.75 -3.20
C TYR A 277 -1.66 -26.62 -2.18
N VAL A 278 -2.05 -26.97 -0.96
CA VAL A 278 -2.23 -26.00 0.13
C VAL A 278 -1.23 -26.32 1.22
N ALA A 279 -0.26 -25.44 1.45
CA ALA A 279 0.69 -25.52 2.54
C ALA A 279 0.02 -25.09 3.83
N ILE A 280 -0.04 -26.01 4.79
CA ILE A 280 -0.75 -25.83 6.05
C ILE A 280 0.30 -25.81 7.16
N ASP A 281 0.57 -24.62 7.71
CA ASP A 281 1.38 -24.49 8.92
C ASP A 281 0.69 -25.30 10.05
N ASN A 282 1.49 -25.90 10.95
CA ASN A 282 1.02 -26.85 11.95
C ASN A 282 0.40 -26.15 13.17
N ASP A 283 -0.64 -25.36 12.91
CA ASP A 283 -1.42 -24.65 13.91
C ASP A 283 -2.93 -24.64 13.56
N GLY A 284 -3.74 -24.15 14.50
CA GLY A 284 -5.20 -24.10 14.31
C GLY A 284 -5.64 -23.12 13.23
N ALA A 285 -4.88 -22.05 12.96
CA ALA A 285 -5.23 -21.05 11.96
C ALA A 285 -5.00 -21.57 10.54
N GLY A 286 -3.89 -22.27 10.31
CA GLY A 286 -3.58 -22.95 9.06
C GLY A 286 -4.63 -24.01 8.73
N GLN A 287 -5.01 -24.83 9.72
CA GLN A 287 -6.05 -25.85 9.52
C GLN A 287 -7.40 -25.21 9.19
N ALA A 288 -7.83 -24.19 9.93
CA ALA A 288 -9.09 -23.49 9.66
C ALA A 288 -9.11 -22.84 8.26
N ALA A 289 -7.98 -22.28 7.81
CA ALA A 289 -7.87 -21.70 6.47
C ALA A 289 -7.99 -22.77 5.35
N PHE A 290 -7.43 -23.96 5.57
CA PHE A 290 -7.60 -25.08 4.65
C PHE A 290 -9.05 -25.56 4.59
N ASP A 291 -9.69 -25.74 5.75
CA ASP A 291 -11.09 -26.19 5.82
C ASP A 291 -12.02 -25.19 5.10
N ALA A 292 -11.80 -23.90 5.29
CA ALA A 292 -12.55 -22.84 4.59
C ALA A 292 -12.34 -22.88 3.06
N LEU A 293 -11.14 -23.20 2.58
CA LEU A 293 -10.89 -23.39 1.14
C LEU A 293 -11.63 -24.62 0.61
N VAL A 294 -11.59 -25.73 1.34
CA VAL A 294 -12.32 -26.96 0.98
C VAL A 294 -13.82 -26.68 0.87
N GLU A 295 -14.40 -25.98 1.84
CA GLU A 295 -15.81 -25.58 1.81
C GLU A 295 -16.11 -24.68 0.61
N ARG A 296 -15.28 -23.67 0.34
CA ARG A 296 -15.50 -22.69 -0.73
C ARG A 296 -15.42 -23.31 -2.14
N PHE A 297 -14.65 -24.38 -2.30
CA PHE A 297 -14.42 -25.06 -3.57
C PHE A 297 -15.06 -26.46 -3.66
N ALA A 298 -15.95 -26.81 -2.72
CA ALA A 298 -16.56 -28.14 -2.64
C ALA A 298 -17.32 -28.54 -3.91
N ASP A 299 -18.00 -27.59 -4.55
CA ASP A 299 -18.78 -27.82 -5.78
C ASP A 299 -17.99 -27.52 -7.07
N SER A 300 -16.67 -27.44 -7.00
CA SER A 300 -15.79 -27.13 -8.14
C SER A 300 -14.92 -28.32 -8.55
N ASP A 301 -14.41 -28.28 -9.79
CA ASP A 301 -13.42 -29.26 -10.28
C ASP A 301 -12.00 -29.03 -9.72
N LEU A 302 -11.84 -28.12 -8.75
CA LEU A 302 -10.53 -27.81 -8.15
C LEU A 302 -10.20 -28.80 -7.03
N HIS A 303 -9.18 -29.62 -7.26
CA HIS A 303 -8.71 -30.58 -6.26
C HIS A 303 -7.69 -29.92 -5.32
N LEU A 304 -8.04 -29.81 -4.04
CA LEU A 304 -7.15 -29.30 -2.99
C LEU A 304 -6.34 -30.44 -2.36
N LEU A 305 -5.02 -30.30 -2.33
CA LEU A 305 -4.09 -31.29 -1.78
C LEU A 305 -3.28 -30.68 -0.63
N PRO A 306 -3.40 -31.16 0.62
CA PRO A 306 -2.67 -30.59 1.73
C PRO A 306 -1.17 -30.96 1.65
N LEU A 307 -0.31 -29.99 1.95
CA LEU A 307 1.11 -30.18 2.24
C LEU A 307 1.35 -29.75 3.68
N ARG A 308 1.89 -30.66 4.49
CA ARG A 308 2.13 -30.44 5.92
C ARG A 308 3.63 -30.47 6.23
N PRO A 309 4.13 -29.52 7.04
CA PRO A 309 5.50 -29.54 7.52
C PRO A 309 5.72 -30.71 8.49
N MET A 310 6.98 -31.01 8.77
CA MET A 310 7.40 -31.94 9.82
C MET A 310 7.30 -31.31 11.21
N LEU A 311 7.61 -30.01 11.29
CA LEU A 311 7.62 -29.21 12.51
C LEU A 311 6.44 -28.23 12.53
N ASP A 312 6.70 -26.96 12.80
CA ASP A 312 5.69 -25.90 12.87
C ASP A 312 5.36 -25.34 11.48
N ASP A 313 6.38 -25.06 10.67
CA ASP A 313 6.26 -24.51 9.32
C ASP A 313 7.39 -25.04 8.41
N PHE A 314 7.22 -24.94 7.08
CA PHE A 314 8.20 -25.43 6.11
C PHE A 314 9.53 -24.65 6.14
N ASN A 315 9.58 -23.43 6.72
CA ASN A 315 10.85 -22.74 6.94
C ASN A 315 11.60 -23.28 8.16
N GLY A 316 10.89 -23.70 9.21
CA GLY A 316 11.41 -24.48 10.31
C GLY A 316 12.02 -25.78 9.84
N ASP A 317 11.30 -26.54 9.01
CA ASP A 317 11.79 -27.78 8.41
C ASP A 317 13.09 -27.54 7.61
N LEU A 318 13.07 -26.58 6.68
CA LEU A 318 14.24 -26.27 5.87
C LEU A 318 15.47 -25.91 6.73
N ARG A 319 15.26 -25.15 7.81
CA ARG A 319 16.34 -24.66 8.67
C ARG A 319 16.88 -25.71 9.64
N LYS A 320 16.02 -26.59 10.16
CA LYS A 320 16.39 -27.58 11.18
C LYS A 320 16.72 -28.95 10.59
N CYS A 321 15.95 -29.40 9.61
CA CYS A 321 16.07 -30.73 9.01
C CYS A 321 16.89 -30.71 7.72
N GLY A 322 16.86 -29.60 6.97
CA GLY A 322 17.54 -29.50 5.68
C GLY A 322 16.63 -29.83 4.50
N ILE A 323 17.15 -29.59 3.28
CA ILE A 323 16.35 -29.68 2.05
C ILE A 323 16.04 -31.12 1.63
N ASP A 324 16.93 -32.07 1.89
CA ASP A 324 16.78 -33.45 1.43
C ASP A 324 15.75 -34.21 2.28
N GLU A 325 15.79 -34.00 3.60
CA GLU A 325 14.77 -34.45 4.54
C GLU A 325 13.41 -33.84 4.22
N MET A 326 13.36 -32.53 3.95
CA MET A 326 12.13 -31.85 3.54
C MET A 326 11.56 -32.42 2.24
N ARG A 327 12.40 -32.70 1.24
CA ARG A 327 11.99 -33.37 -0.02
C ARG A 327 11.48 -34.78 0.23
N SER A 328 12.13 -35.54 1.10
CA SER A 328 11.73 -36.90 1.46
C SER A 328 10.37 -36.91 2.16
N HIS A 329 10.11 -35.93 3.03
CA HIS A 329 8.82 -35.72 3.70
C HIS A 329 7.70 -35.27 2.76
N LEU A 330 8.02 -34.42 1.76
CA LEU A 330 7.05 -33.95 0.78
C LEU A 330 6.67 -35.03 -0.24
N ARG A 331 7.60 -35.89 -0.65
CA ARG A 331 7.40 -36.90 -1.70
C ARG A 331 6.12 -37.73 -1.55
N PRO A 332 5.79 -38.33 -0.39
CA PRO A 332 4.56 -39.10 -0.23
C PRO A 332 3.28 -38.26 -0.20
N GLN A 333 3.38 -36.94 0.00
CA GLN A 333 2.24 -36.01 0.03
C GLN A 333 1.89 -35.47 -1.38
N LEU A 334 2.81 -35.58 -2.33
CA LEU A 334 2.59 -35.17 -3.72
C LEU A 334 1.75 -36.19 -4.48
N SER A 335 0.93 -35.70 -5.41
CA SER A 335 0.28 -36.57 -6.39
C SER A 335 1.33 -37.35 -7.19
N PRO A 336 1.18 -38.67 -7.39
CA PRO A 336 2.16 -39.49 -8.10
C PRO A 336 2.53 -38.96 -9.50
N VAL A 337 1.58 -38.29 -10.17
CA VAL A 337 1.79 -37.71 -11.51
C VAL A 337 2.64 -36.43 -11.48
N ASP A 338 2.71 -35.74 -10.35
CA ASP A 338 3.46 -34.48 -10.21
C ASP A 338 4.89 -34.71 -9.70
N VAL A 339 5.13 -35.83 -9.01
CA VAL A 339 6.44 -36.18 -8.43
C VAL A 339 7.60 -36.05 -9.43
N PRO A 340 7.52 -36.60 -10.67
CA PRO A 340 8.63 -36.50 -11.62
C PRO A 340 8.96 -35.04 -11.99
N THR A 341 7.96 -34.16 -12.05
CA THR A 341 8.14 -32.75 -12.40
C THR A 341 8.65 -31.92 -11.21
N LEU A 342 8.09 -32.15 -10.02
CA LEU A 342 8.36 -31.32 -8.83
C LEU A 342 9.65 -31.71 -8.10
N LEU A 343 10.06 -32.99 -8.18
CA LEU A 343 11.27 -33.51 -7.56
C LEU A 343 12.37 -33.84 -8.57
N ALA A 344 12.25 -33.35 -9.81
CA ALA A 344 13.36 -33.41 -10.77
C ALA A 344 14.57 -32.69 -10.17
N VAL A 345 15.71 -33.39 -10.11
CA VAL A 345 16.98 -32.76 -9.77
C VAL A 345 17.35 -31.85 -10.93
N GLU A 346 17.55 -30.56 -10.67
CA GLU A 346 18.14 -29.66 -11.67
C GLU A 346 19.53 -30.21 -12.03
N THR A 347 19.65 -30.85 -13.19
CA THR A 347 20.95 -31.11 -13.82
C THR A 347 21.41 -29.79 -14.42
N GLY A 348 22.12 -28.97 -13.65
CA GLY A 348 22.62 -27.67 -14.09
C GLY A 348 23.58 -27.05 -13.11
#